data_AF-A0A6A6Q2Z7-F1
#
_entry.id   AF-A0A6A6Q2Z7-F1
#
_cell.length_a   1.000
_cell.length_b   1.000
_cell.length_c   1.000
_cell.angle_alpha   90.00
_cell.angle_beta   90.00
_cell.angle_gamma   90.00
#
_symmetry.space_group_name_H-M   'P 1'
#
loop_
_entity.id
_entity.type
_entity.pdbx_description
1 polymer ?
#
loop_
_entity_poly.entity_id
_entity_poly.type
_entity_poly.pdbx_seq_one_letter_code
_entity_poly.pdbx_strand_id
1 'polypeptide(L)'
;MQCLNRLHNAVRTQSPRLQRILTHNRPIDTPSRRLTVMATSNGASQPSRTLKILMLHGFTQDGRLFEIKTKAVKKALEKAIPAAPKPGHLEQYPDGLEFHYPTAPIKLDPRDIPGFAGDENDQPEAYGWWRRKGDTEPFVYAGMEQGLARIAEVIKNEGPFDGVIGFSQGGAAAGMVAALLESGRREAFEAAQQNGGMRYPDSFVQDTGFIEETVQPPLKFAVSYSGFGASANALYQAFYEPKIHTPMMHFIGTVDTVVSEERSLRLVDACVNPRGAEGGVQRVVYHPGGHFLPSSQKQYVGALASFIRESVGDTGTGSTSGKTEERAEDMELPF
;
A
#
# COMPACT_ATOMS: atom_id res chain seq x y z
N MET A 1 57.36 -21.49 -19.97
CA MET A 1 57.80 -22.90 -20.01
C MET A 1 56.63 -23.74 -19.53
N GLN A 2 55.82 -24.29 -20.45
CA GLN A 2 55.86 -25.70 -20.94
C GLN A 2 55.33 -26.68 -19.86
N CYS A 3 54.40 -27.62 -20.04
CA CYS A 3 53.68 -28.28 -21.16
C CYS A 3 52.43 -28.95 -20.51
N LEU A 4 51.21 -28.98 -21.05
CA LEU A 4 50.67 -29.70 -22.22
C LEU A 4 50.94 -31.23 -22.26
N ASN A 5 49.83 -31.97 -22.39
CA ASN A 5 49.65 -33.33 -22.92
C ASN A 5 49.92 -34.55 -22.03
N ARG A 6 48.87 -35.37 -21.83
CA ARG A 6 48.82 -36.75 -22.36
C ARG A 6 47.38 -37.21 -22.64
N LEU A 7 47.26 -37.89 -23.77
CA LEU A 7 46.07 -38.31 -24.52
C LEU A 7 46.13 -39.84 -24.66
N HIS A 8 44.95 -40.47 -24.87
CA HIS A 8 44.70 -41.82 -25.44
C HIS A 8 45.01 -43.05 -24.54
N ASN A 9 44.30 -44.19 -24.56
CA ASN A 9 43.47 -44.84 -25.59
C ASN A 9 42.62 -46.02 -25.00
N ALA A 10 41.48 -46.36 -25.63
CA ALA A 10 40.83 -47.70 -25.81
C ALA A 10 39.29 -47.49 -25.95
N VAL A 11 38.59 -47.57 -27.09
CA VAL A 11 38.49 -48.48 -28.25
C VAL A 11 37.76 -49.82 -27.98
N ARG A 12 36.50 -49.85 -28.45
CA ARG A 12 35.71 -50.92 -29.12
C ARG A 12 35.42 -52.25 -28.42
N THR A 13 34.12 -52.57 -28.41
CA THR A 13 33.58 -53.84 -28.96
C THR A 13 32.16 -53.65 -29.52
N GLN A 14 31.99 -53.83 -30.83
CA GLN A 14 30.73 -54.10 -31.55
C GLN A 14 30.93 -55.39 -32.36
N SER A 15 29.88 -56.21 -32.49
CA SER A 15 29.76 -57.32 -33.47
C SER A 15 28.30 -57.86 -33.48
N PRO A 16 27.84 -58.69 -34.45
CA PRO A 16 27.27 -58.25 -35.76
C PRO A 16 26.01 -59.05 -36.21
N ARG A 17 25.31 -58.63 -37.28
CA ARG A 17 24.83 -59.48 -38.42
C ARG A 17 23.87 -58.75 -39.41
N LEU A 18 24.41 -58.49 -40.61
CA LEU A 18 23.89 -58.77 -41.98
C LEU A 18 22.42 -58.40 -42.34
N GLN A 19 22.18 -57.32 -43.09
CA GLN A 19 22.12 -57.20 -44.58
C GLN A 19 20.99 -58.00 -45.28
N ARG A 20 20.05 -57.31 -45.95
CA ARG A 20 19.69 -57.51 -47.38
C ARG A 20 18.56 -56.58 -47.91
N ILE A 21 18.80 -56.07 -49.14
CA ILE A 21 17.85 -55.76 -50.25
C ILE A 21 17.01 -54.47 -50.11
N LEU A 22 17.37 -53.35 -50.77
CA LEU A 22 17.11 -52.93 -52.17
C LEU A 22 15.63 -52.74 -52.57
N THR A 23 15.32 -51.47 -52.89
CA THR A 23 14.36 -50.95 -53.89
C THR A 23 12.86 -51.23 -53.69
N HIS A 24 12.09 -50.18 -53.38
CA HIS A 24 10.90 -49.78 -54.16
C HIS A 24 10.38 -48.41 -53.69
N ASN A 25 10.38 -47.43 -54.61
CA ASN A 25 9.68 -46.16 -54.49
C ASN A 25 8.18 -46.39 -54.72
N ARG A 26 7.33 -45.92 -53.80
CA ARG A 26 5.93 -45.53 -54.08
C ARG A 26 5.61 -44.28 -53.26
N PRO A 27 4.98 -43.25 -53.85
CA PRO A 27 4.47 -42.11 -53.09
C PRO A 27 3.19 -42.52 -52.34
N ILE A 28 3.11 -42.19 -51.06
CA ILE A 28 1.87 -42.30 -50.27
C ILE A 28 1.26 -40.90 -50.21
N ASP A 29 0.14 -40.72 -50.89
CA ASP A 29 -0.75 -39.57 -50.72
C ASP A 29 -1.26 -39.54 -49.28
N THR A 30 -0.94 -38.46 -48.56
CA THR A 30 -1.47 -38.22 -47.21
C THR A 30 -2.51 -37.10 -47.29
N PRO A 31 -3.78 -37.34 -46.89
CA PRO A 31 -4.81 -36.32 -46.96
C PRO A 31 -4.57 -35.24 -45.89
N SER A 32 -4.50 -33.99 -46.33
CA SER A 32 -4.44 -32.80 -45.48
C SER A 32 -5.72 -32.67 -44.65
N ARG A 33 -5.68 -33.12 -43.39
CA ARG A 33 -6.70 -32.77 -42.38
C ARG A 33 -6.37 -31.39 -41.85
N ARG A 34 -7.13 -30.37 -42.29
CA ARG A 34 -7.24 -29.10 -41.57
C ARG A 34 -7.74 -29.41 -40.16
N LEU A 35 -6.88 -29.22 -39.15
CA LEU A 35 -7.32 -29.05 -37.78
C LEU A 35 -8.00 -27.67 -37.69
N THR A 36 -9.32 -27.65 -37.70
CA THR A 36 -10.07 -26.52 -37.18
C THR A 36 -9.87 -26.52 -35.67
N VAL A 37 -8.98 -25.67 -35.17
CA VAL A 37 -8.88 -25.36 -33.74
C VAL A 37 -10.16 -24.59 -33.39
N MET A 38 -11.16 -25.30 -32.88
CA MET A 38 -12.26 -24.66 -32.17
C MET A 38 -11.67 -24.05 -30.90
N ALA A 39 -11.59 -22.72 -30.86
CA ALA A 39 -11.29 -21.98 -29.65
C ALA A 39 -12.40 -22.27 -28.64
N THR A 40 -12.13 -23.17 -27.69
CA THR A 40 -12.92 -23.27 -26.47
C THR A 40 -12.61 -22.02 -25.66
N SER A 41 -13.54 -21.07 -25.66
CA SER A 41 -13.53 -19.92 -24.76
C SER A 41 -13.79 -20.40 -23.34
N ASN A 42 -12.77 -20.96 -22.71
CA ASN A 42 -12.72 -21.01 -21.24
C ASN A 42 -12.42 -19.58 -20.80
N GLY A 43 -13.48 -18.82 -20.54
CA GLY A 43 -13.41 -17.52 -19.88
C GLY A 43 -12.94 -17.69 -18.44
N ALA A 44 -11.64 -17.97 -18.26
CA ALA A 44 -10.97 -17.56 -17.04
C ALA A 44 -11.05 -16.03 -17.02
N SER A 45 -11.81 -15.46 -16.07
CA SER A 45 -11.78 -14.02 -15.83
C SER A 45 -10.32 -13.62 -15.66
N GLN A 46 -9.83 -12.72 -16.52
CA GLN A 46 -8.51 -12.11 -16.29
C GLN A 46 -8.50 -11.57 -14.86
N PRO A 47 -7.40 -11.75 -14.10
CA PRO A 47 -7.32 -11.20 -12.76
C PRO A 47 -7.60 -9.70 -12.84
N SER A 48 -8.51 -9.23 -11.97
CA SER A 48 -8.86 -7.82 -11.83
C SER A 48 -7.60 -6.98 -11.71
N ARG A 49 -7.46 -5.97 -12.56
CA ARG A 49 -6.35 -5.02 -12.53
C ARG A 49 -6.86 -3.69 -11.96
N THR A 50 -7.44 -3.75 -10.77
CA THR A 50 -7.86 -2.56 -10.03
C THR A 50 -6.74 -2.09 -9.11
N LEU A 51 -6.58 -0.77 -8.93
CA LEU A 51 -5.71 -0.22 -7.89
C LEU A 51 -6.40 -0.39 -6.54
N LYS A 52 -5.92 -1.31 -5.71
CA LYS A 52 -6.54 -1.62 -4.41
C LYS A 52 -5.96 -0.76 -3.29
N ILE A 53 -6.82 -0.06 -2.56
CA ILE A 53 -6.44 0.85 -1.49
C ILE A 53 -7.08 0.40 -0.17
N LEU A 54 -6.23 0.14 0.83
CA LEU A 54 -6.64 -0.16 2.19
C LEU A 54 -6.92 1.14 2.97
N MET A 55 -8.10 1.26 3.56
CA MET A 55 -8.56 2.48 4.24
C MET A 55 -8.68 2.26 5.75
N LEU A 56 -7.75 2.84 6.53
CA LEU A 56 -7.68 2.63 7.99
C LEU A 56 -8.27 3.82 8.76
N HIS A 57 -9.34 3.57 9.51
CA HIS A 57 -10.06 4.60 10.26
C HIS A 57 -9.33 5.08 11.53
N GLY A 58 -9.78 6.21 12.09
CA GLY A 58 -9.25 6.75 13.34
C GLY A 58 -9.87 6.11 14.59
N PHE A 59 -9.32 6.44 15.77
CA PHE A 59 -9.90 6.04 17.06
C PHE A 59 -11.34 6.56 17.19
N THR A 60 -12.21 5.79 17.86
CA THR A 60 -13.66 6.03 18.00
C THR A 60 -14.49 5.99 16.71
N GLN A 61 -13.97 5.33 15.67
CA GLN A 61 -14.67 5.11 14.40
C GLN A 61 -14.78 3.63 14.10
N ASP A 62 -15.47 3.29 13.02
CA ASP A 62 -15.44 1.98 12.37
C ASP A 62 -15.20 2.15 10.85
N GLY A 63 -15.09 1.03 10.14
CA GLY A 63 -14.88 1.06 8.68
C GLY A 63 -16.02 1.76 7.94
N ARG A 64 -17.27 1.55 8.36
CA ARG A 64 -18.46 2.11 7.69
C ARG A 64 -18.55 3.63 7.83
N LEU A 65 -18.33 4.15 9.02
CA LEU A 65 -18.28 5.58 9.31
C LEU A 65 -17.13 6.23 8.54
N PHE A 66 -15.97 5.56 8.46
CA PHE A 66 -14.85 6.08 7.69
C PHE A 66 -15.16 6.15 6.20
N GLU A 67 -15.78 5.11 5.62
CA GLU A 67 -16.26 5.12 4.23
C GLU A 67 -17.22 6.29 3.95
N ILE A 68 -18.15 6.56 4.88
CA ILE A 68 -19.06 7.70 4.77
C ILE A 68 -18.28 9.02 4.80
N LYS A 69 -17.35 9.18 5.73
CA LYS A 69 -16.53 10.41 5.88
C LYS A 69 -15.61 10.66 4.70
N THR A 70 -15.08 9.61 4.07
CA THR A 70 -14.18 9.71 2.90
C THR A 70 -14.90 9.64 1.57
N LYS A 71 -16.24 9.60 1.54
CA LYS A 71 -17.03 9.52 0.30
C LYS A 71 -16.65 10.59 -0.75
N ALA A 72 -16.38 11.82 -0.31
CA ALA A 72 -15.97 12.90 -1.21
C ALA A 72 -14.56 12.68 -1.78
N VAL A 73 -13.63 12.16 -0.96
CA VAL A 73 -12.28 11.75 -1.40
C VAL A 73 -12.37 10.64 -2.42
N LYS A 74 -13.12 9.57 -2.11
CA LYS A 74 -13.34 8.43 -3.01
C LYS A 74 -13.82 8.90 -4.38
N LYS A 75 -14.89 9.72 -4.42
CA LYS A 75 -15.42 10.27 -5.69
C LYS A 75 -14.40 11.11 -6.45
N ALA A 76 -13.62 11.91 -5.74
CA ALA A 76 -12.64 12.78 -6.36
C ALA A 76 -11.44 11.98 -6.88
N LEU A 77 -11.01 10.92 -6.19
CA LEU A 77 -10.01 9.96 -6.68
C LEU A 77 -10.52 9.16 -7.88
N GLU A 78 -11.74 8.62 -7.85
CA GLU A 78 -12.35 7.91 -8.99
C GLU A 78 -12.52 8.83 -10.21
N LYS A 79 -12.74 10.13 -9.99
CA LYS A 79 -12.75 11.12 -11.07
C LYS A 79 -11.35 11.40 -11.60
N ALA A 80 -10.37 11.52 -10.69
CA ALA A 80 -9.00 11.83 -11.05
C ALA A 80 -8.27 10.64 -11.67
N ILE A 81 -8.63 9.40 -11.31
CA ILE A 81 -8.07 8.12 -11.77
C ILE A 81 -9.26 7.24 -12.18
N PRO A 82 -9.90 7.53 -13.34
CA PRO A 82 -11.06 6.78 -13.77
C PRO A 82 -10.68 5.41 -14.33
N ALA A 83 -11.64 4.48 -14.38
CA ALA A 83 -11.48 3.24 -15.14
C ALA A 83 -11.44 3.50 -16.66
N ALA A 84 -10.77 2.62 -17.39
CA ALA A 84 -10.74 2.62 -18.85
C ALA A 84 -12.17 2.50 -19.43
N PRO A 85 -12.42 3.06 -20.63
CA PRO A 85 -11.48 3.79 -21.49
C PRO A 85 -11.45 5.31 -21.22
N LYS A 86 -11.90 5.78 -20.05
CA LYS A 86 -12.00 7.22 -19.79
C LYS A 86 -10.61 7.89 -19.85
N PRO A 87 -10.50 9.10 -20.42
CA PRO A 87 -9.24 9.85 -20.41
C PRO A 87 -8.69 10.02 -19.00
N GLY A 88 -7.39 9.77 -18.84
CA GLY A 88 -6.72 9.79 -17.55
C GLY A 88 -6.78 8.47 -16.77
N HIS A 89 -7.35 7.37 -17.29
CA HIS A 89 -7.16 6.07 -16.63
C HIS A 89 -5.67 5.70 -16.56
N LEU A 90 -5.32 4.86 -15.59
CA LEU A 90 -3.97 4.29 -15.49
C LEU A 90 -3.92 3.02 -16.33
N GLU A 91 -3.00 2.93 -17.31
CA GLU A 91 -2.89 1.77 -18.21
C GLU A 91 -2.68 0.45 -17.46
N GLN A 92 -1.93 0.51 -16.37
CA GLN A 92 -1.66 -0.64 -15.52
C GLN A 92 -2.87 -1.05 -14.65
N TYR A 93 -3.83 -0.13 -14.43
CA TYR A 93 -5.06 -0.34 -13.66
C TYR A 93 -6.32 0.03 -14.46
N PRO A 94 -6.62 -0.70 -15.56
CA PRO A 94 -7.76 -0.38 -16.43
C PRO A 94 -9.11 -0.46 -15.71
N ASP A 95 -9.21 -1.23 -14.63
CA ASP A 95 -10.46 -1.40 -13.86
C ASP A 95 -10.71 -0.27 -12.84
N GLY A 96 -9.77 0.68 -12.72
CA GLY A 96 -9.91 1.87 -11.86
C GLY A 96 -9.44 1.65 -10.43
N LEU A 97 -10.26 2.07 -9.45
CA LEU A 97 -9.92 2.07 -8.02
C LEU A 97 -10.88 1.20 -7.22
N GLU A 98 -10.35 0.49 -6.23
CA GLU A 98 -11.11 -0.27 -5.24
C GLU A 98 -10.64 0.10 -3.84
N PHE A 99 -11.59 0.27 -2.91
CA PHE A 99 -11.32 0.77 -1.57
C PHE A 99 -11.90 -0.19 -0.53
N HIS A 100 -11.06 -0.60 0.42
CA HIS A 100 -11.46 -1.55 1.47
C HIS A 100 -11.41 -0.86 2.83
N TYR A 101 -12.52 -0.90 3.57
CA TYR A 101 -12.72 -0.20 4.84
C TYR A 101 -12.91 -1.19 5.99
N PRO A 102 -11.86 -1.86 6.47
CA PRO A 102 -11.99 -2.76 7.61
C PRO A 102 -12.27 -1.98 8.90
N THR A 103 -13.03 -2.61 9.80
CA THR A 103 -13.19 -2.14 11.18
C THR A 103 -12.08 -2.72 12.06
N ALA A 104 -11.51 -1.86 12.91
CA ALA A 104 -10.51 -2.24 13.90
C ALA A 104 -11.09 -3.22 14.94
N PRO A 105 -10.28 -4.12 15.51
CA PRO A 105 -10.79 -5.26 16.26
C PRO A 105 -11.22 -4.91 17.70
N ILE A 106 -10.77 -3.78 18.22
CA ILE A 106 -11.02 -3.42 19.62
C ILE A 106 -12.26 -2.55 19.69
N LYS A 107 -13.39 -3.13 20.11
CA LYS A 107 -14.57 -2.36 20.52
C LYS A 107 -14.26 -1.59 21.81
N LEU A 108 -14.56 -0.29 21.80
CA LEU A 108 -14.26 0.65 22.88
C LEU A 108 -15.41 0.68 23.89
N ASP A 109 -15.05 0.78 25.17
CA ASP A 109 -15.97 1.05 26.25
C ASP A 109 -16.26 2.56 26.30
N PRO A 110 -17.44 3.03 26.76
CA PRO A 110 -17.69 4.45 27.03
C PRO A 110 -16.53 5.18 27.74
N ARG A 111 -15.86 4.52 28.69
CA ARG A 111 -14.70 5.07 29.43
C ARG A 111 -13.45 5.27 28.58
N ASP A 112 -13.35 4.59 27.45
CA ASP A 112 -12.26 4.77 26.49
C ASP A 112 -12.48 5.99 25.58
N ILE A 113 -13.69 6.57 25.55
CA ILE A 113 -14.08 7.63 24.61
C ILE A 113 -13.95 9.01 25.26
N PRO A 114 -13.05 9.88 24.77
CA PRO A 114 -12.90 11.23 25.30
C PRO A 114 -14.20 12.03 25.20
N GLY A 115 -14.67 12.58 26.33
CA GLY A 115 -15.84 13.44 26.38
C GLY A 115 -17.18 12.72 26.21
N PHE A 116 -17.23 11.39 26.34
CA PHE A 116 -18.50 10.67 26.33
C PHE A 116 -19.34 11.02 27.56
N ALA A 117 -20.55 11.52 27.32
CA ALA A 117 -21.56 11.88 28.33
C ALA A 117 -22.90 11.16 28.09
N GLY A 118 -22.87 10.02 27.39
CA GLY A 118 -24.04 9.18 27.15
C GLY A 118 -24.38 8.32 28.37
N ASP A 119 -25.57 7.72 28.35
CA ASP A 119 -26.02 6.80 29.40
C ASP A 119 -25.22 5.48 29.33
N GLU A 120 -25.03 4.78 30.45
CA GLU A 120 -24.25 3.52 30.51
C GLU A 120 -24.86 2.41 29.62
N ASN A 121 -26.12 2.57 29.23
CA ASN A 121 -26.86 1.67 28.34
C ASN A 121 -26.59 1.91 26.84
N ASP A 122 -26.08 3.09 26.47
CA ASP A 122 -25.68 3.37 25.08
C ASP A 122 -24.26 2.83 24.87
N GLN A 123 -24.16 1.65 24.26
CA GLN A 123 -22.87 1.12 23.81
C GLN A 123 -22.50 1.77 22.48
N PRO A 124 -21.51 2.67 22.43
CA PRO A 124 -21.10 3.30 21.19
C PRO A 124 -20.49 2.27 20.26
N GLU A 125 -20.87 2.32 18.97
CA GLU A 125 -20.18 1.60 17.90
C GLU A 125 -18.88 2.33 17.56
N ALA A 126 -17.92 2.22 18.48
CA ALA A 126 -16.64 2.91 18.45
C ALA A 126 -15.51 1.88 18.58
N TYR A 127 -14.54 1.94 17.67
CA TYR A 127 -13.45 0.97 17.61
C TYR A 127 -12.08 1.67 17.58
N GLY A 128 -11.05 0.91 17.95
CA GLY A 128 -9.66 1.34 17.88
C GLY A 128 -8.74 0.20 17.43
N TRP A 129 -7.61 0.57 16.81
CA TRP A 129 -6.54 -0.38 16.46
C TRP A 129 -5.72 -0.78 17.69
N TRP A 130 -5.64 0.11 18.67
CA TRP A 130 -5.02 -0.08 19.98
C TRP A 130 -5.58 0.93 20.99
N ARG A 131 -5.33 0.73 22.28
CA ARG A 131 -5.58 1.71 23.34
C ARG A 131 -4.27 2.29 23.85
N ARG A 132 -4.20 3.62 24.01
CA ARG A 132 -3.08 4.25 24.70
C ARG A 132 -3.13 3.96 26.20
N LYS A 133 -1.99 3.60 26.80
CA LYS A 133 -1.83 3.41 28.24
C LYS A 133 -0.72 4.33 28.75
N GLY A 134 -1.11 5.36 29.50
CA GLY A 134 -0.23 6.39 30.04
C GLY A 134 -0.43 7.76 29.35
N ASP A 135 -0.40 8.82 30.15
CA ASP A 135 -0.71 10.19 29.71
C ASP A 135 0.52 11.02 29.32
N THR A 136 1.72 10.54 29.68
CA THR A 136 3.00 11.15 29.33
C THR A 136 3.89 10.16 28.58
N GLU A 137 4.77 10.67 27.71
CA GLU A 137 5.75 9.82 27.03
C GLU A 137 6.87 9.37 28.00
N PRO A 138 7.41 8.14 27.85
CA PRO A 138 6.95 7.10 26.92
C PRO A 138 5.70 6.37 27.44
N PHE A 139 4.75 6.11 26.55
CA PHE A 139 3.54 5.32 26.84
C PHE A 139 3.46 4.09 25.93
N VAL A 140 2.56 3.16 26.24
CA VAL A 140 2.37 1.93 25.46
C VAL A 140 1.00 1.85 24.81
N TYR A 141 0.90 1.04 23.76
CA TYR A 141 -0.28 0.79 22.97
C TYR A 141 -0.81 -0.62 23.23
N ALA A 142 -1.74 -0.74 24.16
CA ALA A 142 -2.37 -2.02 24.50
C ALA A 142 -3.25 -2.51 23.34
N GLY A 143 -3.03 -3.75 22.90
CA GLY A 143 -3.79 -4.40 21.84
C GLY A 143 -3.31 -4.06 20.42
N MET A 144 -2.15 -3.42 20.26
CA MET A 144 -1.56 -3.15 18.94
C MET A 144 -1.38 -4.43 18.11
N GLU A 145 -1.00 -5.54 18.75
CA GLU A 145 -0.84 -6.84 18.11
C GLU A 145 -2.16 -7.34 17.52
N GLN A 146 -3.29 -7.09 18.19
CA GLN A 146 -4.63 -7.42 17.68
C GLN A 146 -4.96 -6.55 16.48
N GLY A 147 -4.70 -5.25 16.55
CA GLY A 147 -4.90 -4.30 15.45
C GLY A 147 -4.09 -4.70 14.21
N LEU A 148 -2.80 -4.99 14.38
CA LEU A 148 -1.92 -5.45 13.31
C LEU A 148 -2.36 -6.80 12.74
N ALA A 149 -2.76 -7.74 13.60
CA ALA A 149 -3.27 -9.04 13.15
C ALA A 149 -4.54 -8.89 12.30
N ARG A 150 -5.46 -8.00 12.69
CA ARG A 150 -6.68 -7.73 11.91
C ARG A 150 -6.34 -7.10 10.54
N ILE A 151 -5.37 -6.20 10.48
CA ILE A 151 -4.92 -5.61 9.22
C ILE A 151 -4.28 -6.69 8.32
N ALA A 152 -3.41 -7.53 8.88
CA ALA A 152 -2.77 -8.62 8.15
C ALA A 152 -3.78 -9.64 7.62
N GLU A 153 -4.84 -9.95 8.39
CA GLU A 153 -5.94 -10.81 7.95
C GLU A 153 -6.66 -10.22 6.72
N VAL A 154 -6.97 -8.92 6.74
CA VAL A 154 -7.59 -8.22 5.59
C VAL A 154 -6.66 -8.23 4.38
N ILE A 155 -5.36 -8.00 4.58
CA ILE A 155 -4.35 -8.09 3.53
C ILE A 155 -4.34 -9.48 2.88
N LYS A 156 -4.33 -10.56 3.69
CA LYS A 156 -4.34 -11.95 3.19
C LYS A 156 -5.61 -12.29 2.41
N ASN A 157 -6.76 -11.80 2.86
CA ASN A 157 -8.06 -12.19 2.31
C ASN A 157 -8.50 -11.34 1.11
N GLU A 158 -8.14 -10.05 1.11
CA GLU A 158 -8.68 -9.05 0.17
C GLU A 158 -7.59 -8.39 -0.69
N GLY A 159 -6.32 -8.60 -0.35
CA GLY A 159 -5.18 -8.07 -1.08
C GLY A 159 -4.86 -8.82 -2.39
N PRO A 160 -3.64 -8.62 -2.93
CA PRO A 160 -2.65 -7.65 -2.46
C PRO A 160 -3.16 -6.20 -2.63
N PHE A 161 -2.77 -5.33 -1.72
CA PHE A 161 -3.06 -3.90 -1.76
C PHE A 161 -1.90 -3.13 -2.39
N ASP A 162 -2.20 -2.17 -3.25
CA ASP A 162 -1.19 -1.28 -3.85
C ASP A 162 -0.82 -0.14 -2.91
N GLY A 163 -1.76 0.32 -2.07
CA GLY A 163 -1.50 1.40 -1.14
C GLY A 163 -2.43 1.40 0.07
N VAL A 164 -2.07 2.21 1.05
CA VAL A 164 -2.83 2.38 2.30
C VAL A 164 -3.07 3.87 2.57
N ILE A 165 -4.29 4.21 2.99
CA ILE A 165 -4.67 5.56 3.42
C ILE A 165 -5.27 5.47 4.81
N GLY A 166 -4.73 6.23 5.75
CA GLY A 166 -5.16 6.21 7.13
C GLY A 166 -5.48 7.58 7.71
N PHE A 167 -6.41 7.63 8.66
CA PHE A 167 -6.72 8.82 9.45
C PHE A 167 -6.40 8.62 10.94
N SER A 168 -5.76 9.60 11.59
CA SER A 168 -5.44 9.59 13.02
C SER A 168 -4.67 8.33 13.42
N GLN A 169 -5.24 7.48 14.29
CA GLN A 169 -4.68 6.15 14.60
C GLN A 169 -4.45 5.30 13.35
N GLY A 170 -5.37 5.32 12.39
CA GLY A 170 -5.19 4.66 11.09
C GLY A 170 -4.07 5.26 10.26
N GLY A 171 -3.78 6.57 10.39
CA GLY A 171 -2.64 7.22 9.73
C GLY A 171 -1.30 6.80 10.31
N ALA A 172 -1.24 6.58 11.63
CA ALA A 172 -0.08 5.94 12.28
C ALA A 172 0.06 4.48 11.82
N ALA A 173 -1.05 3.73 11.77
CA ALA A 173 -1.08 2.34 11.32
C ALA A 173 -0.64 2.21 9.85
N ALA A 174 -1.03 3.14 8.98
CA ALA A 174 -0.61 3.18 7.58
C ALA A 174 0.93 3.19 7.44
N GLY A 175 1.62 4.01 8.24
CA GLY A 175 3.09 4.02 8.28
C GLY A 175 3.68 2.72 8.84
N MET A 176 3.09 2.17 9.90
CA MET A 176 3.53 0.87 10.46
C MET A 176 3.37 -0.28 9.46
N VAL A 177 2.24 -0.33 8.73
CA VAL A 177 1.97 -1.34 7.71
C VAL A 177 2.95 -1.21 6.55
N ALA A 178 3.20 0.02 6.07
CA ALA A 178 4.20 0.28 5.04
C ALA A 178 5.57 -0.25 5.47
N ALA A 179 6.02 0.09 6.68
CA ALA A 179 7.28 -0.38 7.23
C ALA A 179 7.34 -1.91 7.32
N LEU A 180 6.30 -2.55 7.87
CA LEU A 180 6.23 -4.01 8.08
C LEU A 180 6.36 -4.82 6.78
N LEU A 181 5.88 -4.27 5.67
CA LEU A 181 5.88 -4.93 4.36
C LEU A 181 7.19 -4.71 3.58
N GLU A 182 8.11 -3.88 4.08
CA GLU A 182 9.42 -3.67 3.44
C GLU A 182 10.39 -4.83 3.69
N SER A 183 11.21 -5.11 2.67
CA SER A 183 12.34 -6.04 2.81
C SER A 183 13.33 -5.52 3.86
N GLY A 184 13.91 -6.43 4.66
CA GLY A 184 14.85 -6.06 5.71
C GLY A 184 14.21 -5.58 7.02
N ARG A 185 12.87 -5.41 7.05
CA ARG A 185 12.19 -4.93 8.26
C ARG A 185 12.24 -5.96 9.39
N ARG A 186 12.09 -7.25 9.09
CA ARG A 186 12.13 -8.32 10.10
C ARG A 186 13.44 -8.31 10.88
N GLU A 187 14.55 -8.21 10.17
CA GLU A 187 15.90 -8.16 10.72
C GLU A 187 16.07 -6.94 11.64
N ALA A 188 15.45 -5.80 11.29
CA ALA A 188 15.44 -4.63 12.14
C ALA A 188 14.67 -4.85 13.46
N PHE A 189 13.53 -5.55 13.41
CA PHE A 189 12.79 -5.95 14.61
C PHE A 189 13.59 -6.94 15.47
N GLU A 190 14.26 -7.92 14.86
CA GLU A 190 15.13 -8.88 15.56
C GLU A 190 16.30 -8.17 16.25
N ALA A 191 16.97 -7.25 15.55
CA ALA A 191 18.06 -6.45 16.12
C ALA A 191 17.57 -5.56 17.29
N ALA A 192 16.39 -4.95 17.15
CA ALA A 192 15.82 -4.08 18.18
C ALA A 192 15.46 -4.81 19.48
N GLN A 193 15.21 -6.12 19.45
CA GLN A 193 14.86 -6.89 20.66
C GLN A 193 15.94 -6.83 21.74
N GLN A 194 17.21 -6.73 21.36
CA GLN A 194 18.32 -6.60 22.32
C GLN A 194 18.21 -5.30 23.15
N ASN A 195 17.50 -4.30 22.63
CA ASN A 195 17.28 -2.99 23.25
C ASN A 195 15.83 -2.80 23.74
N GLY A 196 15.07 -3.89 23.91
CA GLY A 196 13.68 -3.84 24.39
C GLY A 196 12.63 -3.55 23.31
N GLY A 197 13.01 -3.69 22.02
CA GLY A 197 12.08 -3.66 20.90
C GLY A 197 11.10 -4.83 20.91
N MET A 198 9.91 -4.63 20.34
CA MET A 198 8.94 -5.72 20.20
C MET A 198 9.39 -6.72 19.13
N ARG A 199 8.80 -7.92 19.15
CA ARG A 199 9.00 -8.91 18.08
C ARG A 199 8.34 -8.47 16.78
N TYR A 200 8.89 -8.91 15.64
CA TYR A 200 8.19 -8.75 14.37
C TYR A 200 6.82 -9.45 14.46
N PRO A 201 5.70 -8.83 14.03
CA PRO A 201 4.39 -9.43 14.16
C PRO A 201 4.24 -10.70 13.31
N ASP A 202 4.08 -11.86 13.95
CA ASP A 202 3.89 -13.15 13.28
C ASP A 202 2.72 -13.13 12.27
N SER A 203 1.71 -12.28 12.50
CA SER A 203 0.58 -12.12 11.59
C SER A 203 0.98 -11.61 10.20
N PHE A 204 2.10 -10.87 10.10
CA PHE A 204 2.66 -10.33 8.85
C PHE A 204 3.64 -11.27 8.15
N VAL A 205 3.75 -12.52 8.63
CA VAL A 205 4.55 -13.58 8.00
C VAL A 205 3.67 -14.43 7.08
N GLN A 206 4.23 -14.79 5.93
CA GLN A 206 3.75 -15.84 5.04
C GLN A 206 4.71 -17.03 5.11
N ASP A 207 4.24 -18.14 5.65
CA ASP A 207 5.01 -19.39 5.67
C ASP A 207 4.90 -20.08 4.30
N THR A 208 5.99 -20.01 3.53
CA THR A 208 6.10 -20.73 2.24
C THR A 208 6.81 -22.08 2.39
N GLY A 209 7.22 -22.46 3.60
CA GLY A 209 8.01 -23.67 3.89
C GLY A 209 9.49 -23.60 3.50
N PHE A 210 9.93 -22.53 2.81
CA PHE A 210 11.31 -22.37 2.32
C PHE A 210 11.87 -20.96 2.54
N ILE A 211 11.03 -19.93 2.47
CA ILE A 211 11.39 -18.52 2.69
C ILE A 211 10.27 -17.88 3.53
N GLU A 212 10.62 -17.25 4.65
CA GLU A 212 9.65 -16.45 5.40
C GLU A 212 9.44 -15.12 4.68
N GLU A 213 8.37 -15.05 3.88
CA GLU A 213 7.98 -13.83 3.16
C GLU A 213 7.02 -12.97 4.00
N THR A 214 6.83 -11.72 3.60
CA THR A 214 5.76 -10.87 4.13
C THR A 214 4.41 -11.28 3.53
N VAL A 215 3.31 -10.98 4.21
CA VAL A 215 1.95 -11.36 3.77
C VAL A 215 1.49 -10.80 2.42
N GLN A 216 2.23 -9.82 1.90
CA GLN A 216 2.17 -9.34 0.53
C GLN A 216 3.48 -8.60 0.19
N PRO A 217 3.73 -8.27 -1.09
CA PRO A 217 4.82 -7.37 -1.46
C PRO A 217 4.73 -5.98 -0.82
N PRO A 218 5.82 -5.19 -0.80
CA PRO A 218 5.79 -3.81 -0.33
C PRO A 218 4.70 -2.97 -1.01
N LEU A 219 4.09 -2.08 -0.25
CA LEU A 219 3.12 -1.13 -0.81
C LEU A 219 3.81 -0.17 -1.79
N LYS A 220 3.06 0.29 -2.79
CA LYS A 220 3.51 1.35 -3.70
C LYS A 220 3.45 2.73 -3.05
N PHE A 221 2.51 2.93 -2.12
CA PHE A 221 2.39 4.17 -1.37
C PHE A 221 1.66 4.00 -0.04
N ALA A 222 1.88 4.97 0.86
CA ALA A 222 1.11 5.16 2.07
C ALA A 222 0.67 6.63 2.23
N VAL A 223 -0.46 6.87 2.88
CA VAL A 223 -0.96 8.22 3.16
C VAL A 223 -1.43 8.32 4.61
N SER A 224 -0.99 9.37 5.29
CA SER A 224 -1.35 9.66 6.67
C SER A 224 -2.06 11.00 6.77
N TYR A 225 -3.35 10.99 7.14
CA TYR A 225 -4.11 12.16 7.56
C TYR A 225 -4.11 12.29 9.08
N SER A 226 -3.54 13.37 9.62
CA SER A 226 -3.41 13.57 11.07
C SER A 226 -2.83 12.35 11.83
N GLY A 227 -2.01 11.54 11.16
CA GLY A 227 -1.32 10.41 11.76
C GLY A 227 -0.10 10.85 12.56
N PHE A 228 0.52 9.91 13.26
CA PHE A 228 1.63 10.17 14.18
C PHE A 228 2.62 9.03 14.22
N GLY A 229 3.87 9.36 14.56
CA GLY A 229 4.86 8.36 14.93
C GLY A 229 4.51 7.80 16.30
N ALA A 230 4.78 6.51 16.53
CA ALA A 230 4.57 5.88 17.82
C ALA A 230 5.26 6.64 18.97
N SER A 231 4.91 6.30 20.20
CA SER A 231 5.64 6.79 21.37
C SER A 231 7.14 6.48 21.23
N ALA A 232 7.99 7.33 21.82
CA ALA A 232 9.45 7.14 21.93
C ALA A 232 9.87 5.91 22.76
N ASN A 233 8.94 5.00 23.04
CA ASN A 233 9.22 3.71 23.67
C ASN A 233 9.99 2.81 22.69
N ALA A 234 11.07 2.18 23.17
CA ALA A 234 11.93 1.28 22.39
C ALA A 234 11.14 0.14 21.70
N LEU A 235 10.00 -0.26 22.28
CA LEU A 235 9.08 -1.23 21.68
C LEU A 235 8.77 -0.94 20.21
N TYR A 236 8.65 0.34 19.83
CA TYR A 236 8.16 0.74 18.51
C TYR A 236 9.26 1.18 17.54
N GLN A 237 10.53 1.17 17.97
CA GLN A 237 11.62 1.75 17.19
C GLN A 237 11.77 1.08 15.82
N ALA A 238 11.61 -0.24 15.75
CA ALA A 238 11.83 -1.01 14.53
C ALA A 238 10.82 -0.73 13.40
N PHE A 239 9.67 -0.10 13.70
CA PHE A 239 8.76 0.40 12.66
C PHE A 239 9.36 1.58 11.88
N TYR A 240 10.30 2.32 12.47
CA TYR A 240 10.78 3.59 11.94
C TYR A 240 12.27 3.57 11.62
N GLU A 241 13.00 2.57 12.13
CA GLU A 241 14.41 2.35 11.83
C GLU A 241 14.64 0.92 11.32
N PRO A 242 15.22 0.73 10.11
CA PRO A 242 15.64 1.78 9.17
C PRO A 242 14.45 2.61 8.65
N LYS A 243 14.72 3.79 8.09
CA LYS A 243 13.68 4.68 7.56
C LYS A 243 12.72 3.95 6.59
N ILE A 244 11.47 4.39 6.59
CA ILE A 244 10.41 3.89 5.69
C ILE A 244 10.74 4.35 4.27
N HIS A 245 10.91 3.41 3.35
CA HIS A 245 11.23 3.64 1.95
C HIS A 245 10.00 3.77 1.07
N THR A 246 8.90 3.13 1.47
CA THR A 246 7.59 3.25 0.82
C THR A 246 7.22 4.73 0.73
N PRO A 247 6.95 5.27 -0.48
CA PRO A 247 6.56 6.66 -0.65
C PRO A 247 5.37 6.99 0.25
N MET A 248 5.49 8.08 1.02
CA MET A 248 4.46 8.45 1.98
C MET A 248 4.09 9.93 1.89
N MET A 249 2.79 10.22 1.85
CA MET A 249 2.24 11.57 1.92
C MET A 249 1.56 11.82 3.27
N HIS A 250 1.78 12.99 3.85
CA HIS A 250 1.30 13.38 5.16
C HIS A 250 0.45 14.65 5.07
N PHE A 251 -0.79 14.59 5.56
CA PHE A 251 -1.65 15.76 5.73
C PHE A 251 -1.68 16.15 7.21
N ILE A 252 -1.33 17.40 7.50
CA ILE A 252 -1.19 17.92 8.87
C ILE A 252 -2.10 19.14 9.04
N GLY A 253 -2.95 19.10 10.05
CA GLY A 253 -3.78 20.23 10.46
C GLY A 253 -3.00 21.21 11.31
N THR A 254 -2.94 22.47 10.89
CA THR A 254 -2.21 23.54 11.62
C THR A 254 -2.84 23.90 12.97
N VAL A 255 -4.10 23.53 13.20
CA VAL A 255 -4.80 23.73 14.48
C VAL A 255 -5.28 22.41 15.08
N ASP A 256 -4.59 21.30 14.78
CA ASP A 256 -4.89 19.97 15.34
C ASP A 256 -4.51 19.94 16.83
N THR A 257 -5.52 19.81 17.69
CA THR A 257 -5.36 19.73 19.16
C THR A 257 -5.35 18.31 19.69
N VAL A 258 -5.59 17.31 18.84
CA VAL A 258 -5.66 15.89 19.22
C VAL A 258 -4.31 15.21 18.98
N VAL A 259 -3.72 15.49 17.83
CA VAL A 259 -2.37 15.04 17.47
C VAL A 259 -1.51 16.27 17.26
N SER A 260 -0.55 16.48 18.16
CA SER A 260 0.39 17.59 18.03
C SER A 260 1.22 17.46 16.75
N GLU A 261 1.60 18.60 16.19
CA GLU A 261 2.47 18.65 15.00
C GLU A 261 3.75 17.84 15.20
N GLU A 262 4.40 17.95 16.36
CA GLU A 262 5.62 17.18 16.69
C GLU A 262 5.41 15.66 16.50
N ARG A 263 4.27 15.13 16.93
CA ARG A 263 3.96 13.70 16.79
C ARG A 263 3.70 13.31 15.34
N SER A 264 3.07 14.17 14.55
CA SER A 264 2.93 13.96 13.10
C SER A 264 4.29 14.04 12.39
N LEU A 265 5.11 15.03 12.73
CA LEU A 265 6.45 15.20 12.16
C LEU A 265 7.38 14.03 12.52
N ARG A 266 7.22 13.39 13.69
CA ARG A 266 7.93 12.16 14.01
C ARG A 266 7.72 11.04 12.98
N LEU A 267 6.50 10.92 12.44
CA LEU A 267 6.23 9.96 11.36
C LEU A 267 6.81 10.43 10.03
N VAL A 268 6.71 11.73 9.73
CA VAL A 268 7.32 12.35 8.54
C VAL A 268 8.82 12.05 8.53
N ASP A 269 9.53 12.39 9.61
CA ASP A 269 10.99 12.30 9.67
C ASP A 269 11.52 10.85 9.66
N ALA A 270 10.66 9.87 9.93
CA ALA A 270 10.92 8.44 9.79
C ALA A 270 10.88 7.93 8.33
N CYS A 271 10.39 8.73 7.38
CA CYS A 271 10.38 8.39 5.96
C CYS A 271 11.67 8.84 5.26
N VAL A 272 12.03 8.18 4.16
CA VAL A 272 13.04 8.70 3.22
C VAL A 272 12.47 9.90 2.45
N ASN A 273 13.32 10.87 2.11
CA ASN A 273 12.94 12.12 1.42
C ASN A 273 11.67 12.81 1.98
N PRO A 274 11.55 12.94 3.31
CA PRO A 274 10.26 13.10 3.98
C PRO A 274 9.57 14.45 3.75
N ARG A 275 10.35 15.47 3.35
CA ARG A 275 9.89 16.84 3.06
C ARG A 275 10.22 17.26 1.63
N GLY A 276 10.61 16.30 0.80
CA GLY A 276 10.96 16.54 -0.59
C GLY A 276 9.73 16.71 -1.48
N ALA A 277 9.99 17.17 -2.71
CA ALA A 277 9.07 17.10 -3.82
C ALA A 277 9.71 16.23 -4.90
N GLU A 278 9.56 14.92 -4.78
CA GLU A 278 9.95 14.00 -5.83
C GLU A 278 8.89 14.05 -6.94
N GLY A 279 9.32 14.11 -8.20
CA GLY A 279 8.40 14.35 -9.32
C GLY A 279 7.58 15.64 -9.23
N GLY A 280 7.96 16.60 -8.37
CA GLY A 280 7.20 17.83 -8.11
C GLY A 280 6.01 17.68 -7.14
N VAL A 281 5.80 16.51 -6.54
CA VAL A 281 4.70 16.27 -5.58
C VAL A 281 5.21 16.34 -4.15
N GLN A 282 4.67 17.29 -3.40
CA GLN A 282 5.01 17.49 -1.99
C GLN A 282 4.62 16.27 -1.13
N ARG A 283 5.53 15.81 -0.27
CA ARG A 283 5.24 14.73 0.69
C ARG A 283 4.50 15.21 1.94
N VAL A 284 4.55 16.51 2.27
CA VAL A 284 3.84 17.09 3.42
C VAL A 284 2.91 18.19 2.95
N VAL A 285 1.64 18.09 3.35
CA VAL A 285 0.57 19.04 2.99
C VAL A 285 -0.07 19.56 4.26
N TYR A 286 0.08 20.86 4.51
CA TYR A 286 -0.60 21.54 5.61
C TYR A 286 -1.99 22.02 5.21
N HIS A 287 -2.94 21.95 6.14
CA HIS A 287 -4.26 22.57 6.00
C HIS A 287 -4.61 23.44 7.22
N PRO A 288 -5.46 24.48 7.06
CA PRO A 288 -5.80 25.42 8.15
C PRO A 288 -6.76 24.82 9.20
N GLY A 289 -6.95 23.50 9.19
CA GLY A 289 -7.97 22.80 9.95
C GLY A 289 -7.43 22.10 11.19
N GLY A 290 -8.36 21.64 12.05
CA GLY A 290 -8.05 20.80 13.22
C GLY A 290 -7.93 19.32 12.86
N HIS A 291 -8.34 18.44 13.79
CA HIS A 291 -8.23 16.99 13.64
C HIS A 291 -9.29 16.39 12.70
N PHE A 292 -9.14 16.60 11.39
CA PHE A 292 -10.03 16.01 10.38
C PHE A 292 -9.31 15.75 9.06
N LEU A 293 -9.93 14.92 8.22
CA LEU A 293 -9.47 14.63 6.87
C LEU A 293 -10.07 15.66 5.89
N PRO A 294 -9.26 16.49 5.21
CA PRO A 294 -9.76 17.39 4.18
C PRO A 294 -10.29 16.61 2.97
N SER A 295 -11.62 16.57 2.81
CA SER A 295 -12.29 15.60 1.94
C SER A 295 -12.82 16.16 0.63
N SER A 296 -12.91 17.48 0.48
CA SER A 296 -13.59 18.12 -0.65
C SER A 296 -12.83 19.30 -1.27
N GLN A 297 -11.86 19.89 -0.57
CA GLN A 297 -11.11 21.02 -1.11
C GLN A 297 -10.16 20.55 -2.21
N LYS A 298 -10.28 21.16 -3.39
CA LYS A 298 -9.60 20.74 -4.62
C LYS A 298 -8.09 20.59 -4.46
N GLN A 299 -7.45 21.49 -3.72
CA GLN A 299 -5.99 21.46 -3.51
C GLN A 299 -5.53 20.22 -2.75
N TYR A 300 -6.25 19.76 -1.74
CA TYR A 300 -5.85 18.59 -0.94
C TYR A 300 -6.12 17.29 -1.67
N VAL A 301 -7.30 17.17 -2.31
CA VAL A 301 -7.62 15.95 -3.05
C VAL A 301 -6.84 15.86 -4.36
N GLY A 302 -6.53 17.00 -4.99
CA GLY A 302 -5.63 17.07 -6.14
C GLY A 302 -4.19 16.67 -5.79
N ALA A 303 -3.69 17.11 -4.63
CA ALA A 303 -2.38 16.67 -4.12
C ALA A 303 -2.36 15.15 -3.90
N LEU A 304 -3.39 14.59 -3.25
CA LEU A 304 -3.52 13.14 -3.06
C LEU A 304 -3.53 12.37 -4.38
N ALA A 305 -4.34 12.81 -5.35
CA ALA A 305 -4.44 12.13 -6.64
C ALA A 305 -3.12 12.17 -7.42
N SER A 306 -2.41 13.31 -7.38
CA SER A 306 -1.11 13.48 -8.03
C SER A 306 -0.06 12.57 -7.39
N PHE A 307 -0.05 12.48 -6.06
CA PHE A 307 0.83 11.58 -5.31
C PHE A 307 0.59 10.11 -5.63
N ILE A 308 -0.67 9.68 -5.69
CA ILE A 308 -1.00 8.28 -6.02
C ILE A 308 -0.52 7.95 -7.44
N ARG A 309 -0.78 8.81 -8.43
CA ARG A 309 -0.30 8.61 -9.81
C ARG A 309 1.21 8.46 -9.91
N GLU A 310 1.92 9.40 -9.30
CA GLU A 310 3.38 9.39 -9.27
C GLU A 310 3.91 8.10 -8.63
N SER A 311 3.35 7.71 -7.48
CA SER A 311 3.81 6.53 -6.72
C SER A 311 3.59 5.21 -7.44
N VAL A 312 2.63 5.16 -8.38
CA VAL A 312 2.41 3.99 -9.23
C VAL A 312 3.12 4.08 -10.58
N GLY A 313 3.96 5.10 -10.81
CA GLY A 313 4.79 5.22 -12.00
C GLY A 313 4.12 5.88 -13.20
N ASP A 314 3.03 6.63 -13.01
CA ASP A 314 2.45 7.44 -14.06
C ASP A 314 3.17 8.80 -14.18
N THR A 315 4.08 8.89 -15.15
CA THR A 315 4.87 10.11 -15.43
C THR A 315 4.17 11.09 -16.37
N GLY A 316 2.84 11.01 -16.52
CA GLY A 316 2.03 12.13 -17.00
C GLY A 316 2.37 12.67 -18.40
N THR A 317 2.49 11.82 -19.43
CA THR A 317 2.53 12.29 -20.83
C THR A 317 1.14 12.63 -21.40
N GLY A 318 0.16 12.93 -20.54
CA GLY A 318 -1.24 13.20 -20.90
C GLY A 318 -1.72 14.60 -20.50
N SER A 319 -1.31 15.62 -21.27
CA SER A 319 -2.00 16.90 -21.49
C SER A 319 -2.76 17.53 -20.30
N THR A 320 -2.07 18.38 -19.52
CA THR A 320 -2.69 19.63 -19.05
C THR A 320 -2.41 20.71 -20.08
N SER A 321 -3.38 20.94 -20.98
CA SER A 321 -3.43 22.19 -21.72
C SER A 321 -3.50 23.33 -20.71
N GLY A 322 -2.44 24.14 -20.65
CA GLY A 322 -2.38 25.33 -19.83
C GLY A 322 -3.58 26.22 -20.12
N LYS A 323 -4.47 26.37 -19.14
CA LYS A 323 -5.27 27.58 -19.04
C LYS A 323 -4.39 28.58 -18.31
N THR A 324 -3.84 29.51 -19.09
CA THR A 324 -3.28 30.76 -18.59
C THR A 324 -4.32 31.39 -17.65
N GLU A 325 -3.95 31.57 -16.39
CA GLU A 325 -4.73 32.38 -15.45
C GLU A 325 -4.70 33.82 -15.96
N GLU A 326 -5.86 34.32 -16.38
CA GLU A 326 -6.06 35.75 -16.63
C GLU A 326 -6.01 36.45 -15.26
N ARG A 327 -5.04 37.35 -15.12
CA ARG A 327 -4.74 38.10 -13.91
C ARG A 327 -5.86 39.11 -13.67
N ALA A 328 -6.48 39.07 -12.48
CA ALA A 328 -7.63 39.91 -12.10
C ALA A 328 -7.31 41.42 -11.93
N GLU A 329 -6.24 41.93 -12.55
CA GLU A 329 -5.78 43.32 -12.45
C GLU A 329 -6.17 44.17 -13.66
N ASP A 330 -6.76 43.59 -14.73
CA ASP A 330 -7.13 44.30 -15.98
C ASP A 330 -8.65 44.46 -16.23
N MET A 331 -9.52 44.27 -15.21
CA MET A 331 -10.93 44.64 -15.36
C MET A 331 -11.14 46.13 -15.11
N GLU A 332 -11.13 46.93 -16.17
CA GLU A 332 -11.69 48.29 -16.17
C GLU A 332 -13.17 48.25 -15.74
N LEU A 333 -13.49 48.97 -14.67
CA LEU A 333 -14.85 49.16 -14.16
C LEU A 333 -15.62 50.10 -15.11
N PRO A 334 -16.77 49.68 -15.67
CA PRO A 334 -17.65 50.62 -16.34
C PRO A 334 -18.40 51.44 -15.28
N PHE A 335 -18.18 52.76 -15.34
CA PHE A 335 -18.88 53.91 -14.75
C PHE A 335 -19.97 53.65 -13.69
#